data_AF-A0A8S3ZQ32-F1
#
_entry.id   AF-A0A8S3ZQ32-F1
#
_cell.length_a   1.000
_cell.length_b   1.000
_cell.length_c   1.000
_cell.angle_alpha   90.00
_cell.angle_beta   90.00
_cell.angle_gamma   90.00
#
_symmetry.space_group_name_H-M   'P 1'
#
loop_
_entity.id
_entity.type
_entity.pdbx_description
1 polymer ?
#
loop_
_entity_poly.entity_id
_entity_poly.type
_entity_poly.pdbx_seq_one_letter_code
_entity_poly.pdbx_strand_id
1 'polypeptide(L)'
;MTSLAWLFNDITVSMTNCQSLVSMTNCQSLVSMTNCQSLVSMTNCQSLVSMTNCQSLVSMTNCQSLVSMTNCQSLVSITNCQSLVSMTNCQSLVSMTNCQSLVSTTNCQSLVSTTNCQSLVSTTNCQSAVSTTNCESAVSTTNCQSAVSTTNCQSLVSMTNCQSLVSTTNCQSLVSMTNCQSLVSMTNCQSLVSMTNCQSLVSMTNCQSLVSMTNCQSLVSMTNCQSLVSMTNCQSLVSMTNCQSLVSMTN
;
A
#
# COMPACT_ATOMS: atom_id res chain seq x y z
N MET A 1 -9.46 16.78 -33.46
CA MET A 1 -8.96 17.73 -32.45
C MET A 1 -10.13 18.55 -31.93
N THR A 2 -10.77 18.10 -30.85
CA THR A 2 -11.73 18.93 -30.11
C THR A 2 -11.39 18.75 -28.64
N SER A 3 -10.67 19.73 -28.08
CA SER A 3 -10.49 19.86 -26.63
C SER A 3 -11.83 20.32 -26.06
N LEU A 4 -12.69 19.38 -25.68
CA LEU A 4 -13.95 19.70 -25.02
C LEU A 4 -13.72 19.73 -23.50
N ALA A 5 -14.09 20.84 -22.87
CA ALA A 5 -14.32 20.92 -21.43
C ALA A 5 -15.81 20.75 -21.20
N TRP A 6 -16.23 19.75 -20.42
CA TRP A 6 -17.65 19.50 -20.14
C TRP A 6 -17.98 19.92 -18.71
N LEU A 7 -18.96 20.80 -18.55
CA LEU A 7 -19.67 21.03 -17.29
C LEU A 7 -20.92 20.15 -17.31
N PHE A 8 -20.95 19.10 -16.50
CA PHE A 8 -22.13 18.25 -16.34
C PHE A 8 -22.80 18.61 -15.02
N ASN A 9 -23.99 19.21 -15.06
CA ASN A 9 -24.69 19.62 -13.84
C ASN A 9 -25.86 18.72 -13.42
N ASP A 10 -26.22 17.66 -14.14
CA ASP A 10 -27.26 16.69 -13.69
C ASP A 10 -27.42 15.51 -14.68
N ILE A 11 -26.35 14.79 -15.02
CA ILE A 11 -26.45 13.67 -15.99
C ILE A 11 -25.69 12.45 -15.46
N THR A 12 -26.37 11.30 -15.42
CA THR A 12 -25.74 9.99 -15.43
C THR A 12 -25.15 9.76 -16.81
N VAL A 13 -23.84 10.00 -16.95
CA VAL A 13 -23.16 9.90 -18.25
C VAL A 13 -22.53 8.52 -18.39
N SER A 14 -22.46 8.02 -19.62
CA SER A 14 -21.53 6.95 -20.03
C SER A 14 -20.72 7.47 -21.21
N MET A 15 -19.40 7.36 -21.15
CA MET A 15 -18.52 7.78 -22.24
C MET A 15 -17.75 6.59 -22.80
N THR A 16 -17.73 6.48 -24.12
CA THR A 16 -16.99 5.43 -24.83
C THR A 16 -16.06 6.05 -25.86
N ASN A 17 -14.89 5.44 -26.06
CA ASN A 17 -13.90 5.83 -27.07
C ASN A 17 -13.48 7.31 -26.96
N CYS A 18 -13.13 7.74 -25.75
CA CYS A 18 -12.68 9.10 -25.48
C CYS A 18 -11.18 9.24 -25.80
N GLN A 19 -10.86 9.89 -26.92
CA GLN A 19 -9.45 10.09 -27.31
C GLN A 19 -8.71 11.06 -26.39
N SER A 20 -9.36 12.15 -25.99
CA SER A 20 -8.78 13.12 -25.07
C SER A 20 -9.89 13.94 -24.44
N LEU A 21 -9.88 14.00 -23.11
CA LEU A 21 -10.73 14.88 -22.32
C LEU A 21 -9.83 15.70 -21.40
N VAL A 22 -9.89 17.03 -21.53
CA VAL A 22 -9.01 17.92 -20.75
C VAL A 22 -9.53 18.05 -19.32
N SER A 23 -10.83 18.28 -19.17
CA SER A 23 -11.41 18.43 -17.85
C SER A 23 -12.84 17.93 -17.78
N MET A 24 -13.15 17.32 -16.65
CA MET A 24 -14.50 17.06 -16.19
C MET A 24 -14.65 17.67 -14.80
N THR A 25 -15.60 18.59 -14.65
CA THR A 25 -15.84 19.29 -13.39
C THR A 25 -17.26 19.07 -12.90
N ASN A 26 -17.42 18.96 -11.58
CA ASN A 26 -18.71 18.83 -10.88
C ASN A 26 -19.54 17.62 -11.36
N CYS A 27 -18.89 16.50 -11.65
CA CYS A 27 -19.58 15.30 -12.12
C CYS A 27 -20.30 14.60 -10.96
N GLN A 28 -21.64 14.67 -10.95
CA GLN A 28 -22.45 14.00 -9.93
C GLN A 28 -22.41 12.47 -10.06
N SER A 29 -22.52 11.93 -11.28
CA SER A 29 -22.44 10.49 -11.50
C SER A 29 -21.99 10.15 -12.92
N LEU A 30 -20.85 9.47 -13.02
CA LEU A 30 -20.36 8.87 -14.26
C LEU A 30 -20.42 7.35 -14.10
N VAL A 31 -21.32 6.72 -14.85
CA VAL A 31 -21.55 5.27 -14.75
C VAL A 31 -20.38 4.51 -15.37
N SER A 32 -19.94 4.93 -16.55
CA SER A 32 -18.80 4.32 -17.21
C SER A 32 -17.98 5.29 -18.04
N MET A 33 -16.67 5.06 -18.05
CA MET A 33 -15.75 5.59 -19.03
C MET A 33 -14.93 4.45 -19.61
N THR A 34 -15.14 4.14 -20.89
CA THR A 34 -14.50 3.01 -21.56
C THR A 34 -13.61 3.49 -22.71
N ASN A 35 -12.41 2.91 -22.83
CA ASN A 35 -11.43 3.25 -23.86
C ASN A 35 -11.09 4.74 -23.85
N CYS A 36 -10.61 5.24 -22.71
CA CYS A 36 -10.16 6.62 -22.57
C CYS A 36 -8.64 6.68 -22.77
N GLN A 37 -8.19 7.29 -23.86
CA GLN A 37 -6.76 7.42 -24.12
C GLN A 37 -6.11 8.47 -23.22
N SER A 38 -6.81 9.56 -22.88
CA SER A 38 -6.26 10.56 -21.96
C SER A 38 -7.37 11.37 -21.30
N LEU A 39 -7.34 11.40 -19.97
CA LEU A 39 -8.09 12.33 -19.15
C LEU A 39 -7.11 13.16 -18.31
N VAL A 40 -7.06 14.46 -18.56
CA VAL A 40 -6.10 15.33 -17.85
C VAL A 40 -6.59 15.64 -16.44
N SER A 41 -7.87 15.97 -16.25
CA SER A 41 -8.37 16.29 -14.91
C SER A 41 -9.83 15.89 -14.70
N MET A 42 -10.12 15.36 -13.52
CA MET A 42 -11.47 15.18 -13.00
C MET A 42 -11.55 15.83 -11.61
N THR A 43 -12.43 16.81 -11.45
CA THR A 43 -12.55 17.59 -10.21
C THR A 43 -13.98 17.57 -9.71
N ASN A 44 -14.16 17.36 -8.39
CA ASN A 44 -15.45 17.27 -7.72
C ASN A 44 -16.34 16.20 -8.36
N CYS A 45 -15.86 14.95 -8.34
CA CYS A 45 -16.62 13.80 -8.82
C CYS A 45 -17.26 13.08 -7.64
N GLN A 46 -18.59 13.13 -7.55
CA GLN A 46 -19.32 12.47 -6.47
C GLN A 46 -19.30 10.93 -6.66
N SER A 47 -19.43 10.44 -7.89
CA SER A 47 -19.34 9.00 -8.15
C SER A 47 -18.86 8.70 -9.56
N LEU A 48 -17.82 7.88 -9.65
CA LEU A 48 -17.40 7.19 -10.86
C LEU A 48 -17.50 5.68 -10.62
N VAL A 49 -18.45 5.02 -11.28
CA VAL A 49 -18.70 3.60 -11.06
C VAL A 49 -17.65 2.75 -11.77
N SER A 50 -17.32 3.05 -13.03
CA SER A 50 -16.34 2.26 -13.76
C SER A 50 -15.48 3.09 -14.72
N MET A 51 -14.19 2.82 -14.70
CA MET A 51 -13.23 3.27 -15.71
C MET A 51 -12.48 2.07 -16.25
N THR A 52 -12.58 1.82 -17.55
CA THR A 52 -12.02 0.63 -18.20
C THR A 52 -11.16 1.02 -19.39
N ASN A 53 -9.96 0.43 -19.49
CA ASN A 53 -8.98 0.72 -20.54
C ASN A 53 -8.65 2.22 -20.60
N CYS A 54 -8.12 2.75 -19.49
CA CYS A 54 -7.67 4.12 -19.41
C CYS A 54 -6.14 4.18 -19.58
N GLN A 55 -5.67 4.76 -20.67
CA GLN A 55 -4.23 4.85 -20.91
C GLN A 55 -3.58 5.92 -20.02
N SER A 56 -4.27 7.01 -19.71
CA SER A 56 -3.72 8.02 -18.80
C SER A 56 -4.83 8.81 -18.11
N LEU A 57 -4.77 8.84 -16.78
CA LEU A 57 -5.47 9.80 -15.95
C LEU A 57 -4.45 10.60 -15.15
N VAL A 58 -4.34 11.90 -15.44
CA VAL A 58 -3.32 12.75 -14.82
C VAL A 58 -3.75 13.17 -13.40
N SER A 59 -4.96 13.69 -13.23
CA SER A 59 -5.43 14.05 -11.89
C SER A 59 -6.90 13.75 -11.63
N MET A 60 -7.17 13.27 -10.43
CA MET A 60 -8.50 13.18 -9.85
C MET A 60 -8.50 13.86 -8.49
N THR A 61 -9.32 14.89 -8.32
CA THR A 61 -9.37 15.72 -7.12
C THR A 61 -10.78 15.78 -6.55
N ASN A 62 -10.92 15.60 -5.24
CA ASN A 62 -12.21 15.58 -4.54
C ASN A 62 -13.16 14.54 -5.15
N CYS A 63 -12.76 13.26 -5.09
CA CYS A 63 -13.58 12.15 -5.55
C CYS A 63 -14.21 11.44 -4.35
N GLN A 64 -15.53 11.48 -4.24
CA GLN A 64 -16.22 10.81 -3.14
C GLN A 64 -16.27 9.29 -3.33
N SER A 65 -16.34 8.79 -4.57
CA SER A 65 -16.29 7.35 -4.80
C SER A 65 -15.83 7.03 -6.21
N LEU A 66 -14.77 6.22 -6.29
CA LEU A 66 -14.37 5.50 -7.49
C LEU A 66 -14.53 4.01 -7.21
N VAL A 67 -15.54 3.38 -7.81
CA VAL A 67 -15.86 1.97 -7.51
C VAL A 67 -14.89 1.03 -8.22
N SER A 68 -14.64 1.22 -9.51
CA SER A 68 -13.75 0.34 -10.25
C SER A 68 -12.89 1.05 -11.29
N MET A 69 -11.61 0.71 -11.30
CA MET A 69 -10.66 1.08 -12.34
C MET A 69 -9.95 -0.18 -12.84
N THR A 70 -10.14 -0.51 -14.13
CA THR A 70 -9.61 -1.73 -14.74
C THR A 70 -8.76 -1.40 -15.97
N ASN A 71 -7.58 -2.01 -16.08
CA ASN A 71 -6.61 -1.78 -17.16
C ASN A 71 -6.26 -0.29 -17.28
N CYS A 72 -5.73 0.27 -16.19
CA CYS A 72 -5.20 1.63 -16.19
C CYS A 72 -3.69 1.60 -16.39
N GLN A 73 -3.21 2.20 -17.46
CA GLN A 73 -1.77 2.23 -17.71
C GLN A 73 -1.06 3.21 -16.76
N SER A 74 -1.64 4.39 -16.54
CA SER A 74 -1.02 5.42 -15.71
C SER A 74 -2.08 6.27 -15.02
N LEU A 75 -2.02 6.28 -13.69
CA LEU A 75 -2.75 7.20 -12.83
C LEU A 75 -1.75 8.04 -12.06
N VAL A 76 -1.62 9.31 -12.42
CA VAL A 76 -0.55 10.16 -11.86
C VAL A 76 -0.91 10.64 -10.46
N SER A 77 -2.13 11.12 -10.25
CA SER A 77 -2.53 11.66 -8.93
C SER A 77 -4.00 11.44 -8.59
N ILE A 78 -4.23 11.01 -7.36
CA ILE A 78 -5.53 11.07 -6.67
C ILE A 78 -5.35 11.91 -5.40
N THR A 79 -6.17 12.96 -5.25
CA THR A 79 -6.16 13.84 -4.07
C THR A 79 -7.56 13.93 -3.47
N ASN A 80 -7.67 13.78 -2.14
CA ASN A 80 -8.94 13.85 -1.40
C ASN A 80 -9.96 12.85 -1.96
N CYS A 81 -9.61 11.57 -1.91
CA CYS A 81 -10.51 10.50 -2.34
C CYS A 81 -11.07 9.77 -1.14
N GLN A 82 -12.38 9.83 -0.96
CA GLN A 82 -13.03 9.16 0.15
C GLN A 82 -12.93 7.63 0.00
N SER A 83 -13.18 7.10 -1.19
CA SER A 83 -13.13 5.66 -1.42
C SER A 83 -12.72 5.30 -2.85
N LEU A 84 -11.68 4.48 -2.96
CA LEU A 84 -11.33 3.71 -4.15
C LEU A 84 -11.54 2.23 -3.85
N VAL A 85 -12.60 1.63 -4.40
CA VAL A 85 -12.99 0.27 -4.02
C VAL A 85 -12.10 -0.77 -4.70
N SER A 86 -11.94 -0.69 -6.03
CA SER A 86 -11.15 -1.67 -6.79
C SER A 86 -10.27 -1.03 -7.85
N MET A 87 -8.99 -1.39 -7.84
CA MET A 87 -8.03 -1.13 -8.91
C MET A 87 -7.45 -2.45 -9.41
N THR A 88 -7.63 -2.76 -10.69
CA THR A 88 -7.19 -4.03 -11.29
C THR A 88 -6.36 -3.78 -12.54
N ASN A 89 -5.20 -4.45 -12.65
CA ASN A 89 -4.26 -4.31 -13.75
C ASN A 89 -3.85 -2.84 -13.96
N CYS A 90 -3.35 -2.21 -12.89
CA CYS A 90 -2.82 -0.85 -12.97
C CYS A 90 -1.31 -0.93 -13.16
N GLN A 91 -0.78 -0.36 -14.24
CA GLN A 91 0.67 -0.36 -14.41
C GLN A 91 1.35 0.63 -13.45
N SER A 92 0.78 1.81 -13.23
CA SER A 92 1.37 2.79 -12.33
C SER A 92 0.33 3.68 -11.66
N LEU A 93 0.35 3.72 -10.33
CA LEU A 93 -0.24 4.77 -9.50
C LEU A 93 0.88 5.57 -8.84
N VAL A 94 1.08 6.81 -9.29
CA VAL A 94 2.23 7.62 -8.85
C VAL A 94 1.98 8.26 -7.48
N SER A 95 0.81 8.86 -7.25
CA SER A 95 0.51 9.52 -5.99
C SER A 95 -0.94 9.36 -5.58
N MET A 96 -1.15 9.01 -4.31
CA MET A 96 -2.44 9.05 -3.64
C MET A 96 -2.30 9.82 -2.33
N THR A 97 -3.02 10.92 -2.19
CA THR A 97 -2.96 11.81 -1.02
C THR A 97 -4.34 12.00 -0.40
N ASN A 98 -4.43 11.89 0.93
CA ASN A 98 -5.67 12.01 1.69
C ASN A 98 -6.76 11.06 1.17
N CYS A 99 -6.44 9.76 1.17
CA CYS A 99 -7.41 8.74 0.79
C CYS A 99 -7.98 8.06 2.02
N GLN A 100 -9.29 8.13 2.23
CA GLN A 100 -9.87 7.46 3.39
C GLN A 100 -9.81 5.94 3.26
N SER A 101 -10.12 5.38 2.08
CA SER A 101 -10.08 3.94 1.89
C SER A 101 -9.69 3.50 0.47
N LEU A 102 -8.72 2.60 0.38
CA LEU A 102 -8.38 1.83 -0.82
C LEU A 102 -8.58 0.34 -0.52
N VAL A 103 -9.64 -0.29 -1.07
CA VAL A 103 -10.13 -1.60 -0.58
C VAL A 103 -9.56 -2.81 -1.31
N SER A 104 -9.13 -2.66 -2.56
CA SER A 104 -8.55 -3.76 -3.33
C SER A 104 -7.67 -3.24 -4.46
N THR A 105 -6.40 -3.60 -4.44
CA THR A 105 -5.45 -3.34 -5.52
C THR A 105 -4.86 -4.65 -5.99
N THR A 106 -5.16 -5.05 -7.23
CA THR A 106 -4.75 -6.33 -7.81
C THR A 106 -3.93 -6.14 -9.07
N ASN A 107 -2.78 -6.82 -9.16
CA ASN A 107 -1.84 -6.74 -10.30
C ASN A 107 -1.42 -5.30 -10.56
N CYS A 108 -0.87 -4.64 -9.53
CA CYS A 108 -0.31 -3.31 -9.67
C CYS A 108 1.21 -3.40 -9.88
N GLN A 109 1.73 -2.88 -10.98
CA GLN A 109 3.18 -2.90 -11.18
C GLN A 109 3.88 -1.90 -10.25
N SER A 110 3.34 -0.69 -10.08
CA SER A 110 3.97 0.33 -9.25
C SER A 110 2.96 1.20 -8.49
N LEU A 111 3.12 1.29 -7.18
CA LEU A 111 2.47 2.24 -6.30
C LEU A 111 3.57 3.13 -5.67
N VAL A 112 3.72 4.38 -6.11
CA VAL A 112 4.94 5.16 -5.80
C VAL A 112 4.84 6.02 -4.54
N SER A 113 3.65 6.49 -4.18
CA SER A 113 3.45 7.26 -2.95
C SER A 113 2.01 7.17 -2.50
N THR A 114 1.81 6.76 -1.25
CA THR A 114 0.51 6.81 -0.56
C THR A 114 0.69 7.60 0.74
N THR A 115 0.04 8.76 0.84
CA THR A 115 0.20 9.69 1.97
C THR A 115 -1.16 9.97 2.62
N ASN A 116 -1.21 9.90 3.95
CA ASN A 116 -2.42 10.12 4.75
C ASN A 116 -3.56 9.20 4.29
N CYS A 117 -3.31 7.89 4.30
CA CYS A 117 -4.32 6.90 3.95
C CYS A 117 -4.87 6.24 5.20
N GLN A 118 -6.15 6.43 5.50
CA GLN A 118 -6.74 5.81 6.69
C GLN A 118 -6.75 4.28 6.56
N SER A 119 -7.19 3.73 5.43
CA SER A 119 -7.26 2.28 5.26
C SER A 119 -6.81 1.82 3.87
N LEU A 120 -5.81 0.95 3.84
CA LEU A 120 -5.38 0.18 2.68
C LEU A 120 -5.71 -1.30 2.92
N VAL A 121 -6.68 -1.84 2.19
CA VAL A 121 -7.09 -3.25 2.32
C VAL A 121 -6.74 -3.99 1.04
N SER A 122 -6.25 -5.23 1.19
CA SER A 122 -6.03 -6.19 0.10
C SER A 122 -5.21 -5.66 -1.07
N THR A 123 -3.89 -5.62 -0.90
CA THR A 123 -2.95 -5.40 -2.02
C THR A 123 -2.37 -6.75 -2.47
N THR A 124 -2.69 -7.17 -3.69
CA THR A 124 -2.29 -8.48 -4.24
C THR A 124 -1.47 -8.33 -5.52
N ASN A 125 -0.35 -9.05 -5.61
CA ASN A 125 0.56 -9.04 -6.77
C ASN A 125 1.04 -7.63 -7.09
N CYS A 126 1.66 -6.97 -6.09
CA CYS A 126 2.28 -5.66 -6.28
C CYS A 126 3.77 -5.83 -6.56
N GLN A 127 4.26 -5.35 -7.71
CA GLN A 127 5.69 -5.46 -8.01
C GLN A 127 6.51 -4.43 -7.21
N SER A 128 6.00 -3.22 -7.01
CA SER A 128 6.73 -2.21 -6.25
C SER A 128 5.77 -1.28 -5.52
N ALA A 129 5.89 -1.22 -4.19
CA ALA A 129 5.27 -0.20 -3.36
C ALA A 129 6.36 0.70 -2.78
N VAL A 130 6.45 1.94 -3.22
CA VAL A 130 7.38 2.94 -2.71
C VAL A 130 6.59 3.88 -1.80
N SER A 131 7.12 4.16 -0.62
CA SER A 131 6.66 5.20 0.31
C SER A 131 5.16 5.15 0.68
N THR A 132 4.85 4.47 1.78
CA THR A 132 3.57 4.63 2.47
C THR A 132 3.77 5.44 3.74
N THR A 133 3.15 6.63 3.83
CA THR A 133 3.34 7.57 4.95
C THR A 133 2.01 7.90 5.62
N ASN A 134 1.98 7.87 6.95
CA ASN A 134 0.80 8.17 7.77
C ASN A 134 -0.39 7.29 7.37
N CYS A 135 -0.22 5.98 7.51
CA CYS A 135 -1.29 5.01 7.24
C CYS A 135 -1.85 4.47 8.54
N GLU A 136 -3.14 4.66 8.81
CA GLU A 136 -3.73 4.13 10.05
C GLU A 136 -3.80 2.59 10.01
N SER A 137 -4.23 2.02 8.89
CA SER A 137 -4.32 0.57 8.76
C SER A 137 -4.02 0.09 7.35
N ALA A 138 -3.08 -0.85 7.24
CA ALA A 138 -2.83 -1.63 6.04
C ALA A 138 -3.08 -3.11 6.33
N VAL A 139 -4.05 -3.72 5.65
CA VAL A 139 -4.51 -5.08 5.88
C VAL A 139 -4.31 -5.92 4.62
N SER A 140 -3.67 -7.07 4.77
CA SER A 140 -3.49 -8.09 3.75
C SER A 140 -2.71 -7.62 2.52
N THR A 141 -1.37 -7.64 2.62
CA THR A 141 -0.48 -7.47 1.46
C THR A 141 0.06 -8.84 1.06
N THR A 142 -0.24 -9.29 -0.16
CA THR A 142 0.13 -10.62 -0.67
C THR A 142 0.93 -10.51 -1.96
N ASN A 143 2.03 -11.26 -2.05
CA ASN A 143 2.92 -11.31 -3.22
C ASN A 143 3.44 -9.91 -3.59
N CYS A 144 4.13 -9.28 -2.63
CA CYS A 144 4.80 -8.00 -2.86
C CYS A 144 6.28 -8.25 -3.17
N GLN A 145 6.72 -7.85 -4.35
CA GLN A 145 8.11 -8.05 -4.74
C GLN A 145 9.05 -7.08 -4.02
N SER A 146 8.65 -5.81 -3.88
CA SER A 146 9.44 -4.81 -3.16
C SER A 146 8.55 -3.77 -2.49
N ALA A 147 8.77 -3.55 -1.19
CA ALA A 147 8.21 -2.46 -0.43
C ALA A 147 9.35 -1.59 0.13
N VAL A 148 9.38 -0.32 -0.27
CA VAL A 148 10.43 0.64 0.11
C VAL A 148 9.81 1.73 0.96
N SER A 149 10.12 1.73 2.25
CA SER A 149 9.67 2.72 3.25
C SER A 149 8.17 2.70 3.57
N THR A 150 7.87 2.23 4.79
CA THR A 150 6.60 2.49 5.47
C THR A 150 6.86 3.31 6.72
N THR A 151 6.27 4.50 6.82
CA THR A 151 6.52 5.47 7.89
C THR A 151 5.24 5.87 8.58
N ASN A 152 5.25 5.90 9.92
CA ASN A 152 4.10 6.27 10.76
C ASN A 152 2.87 5.43 10.42
N CYS A 153 3.00 4.11 10.56
CA CYS A 153 1.88 3.20 10.33
C CYS A 153 1.35 2.67 11.66
N GLN A 154 0.06 2.89 11.93
CA GLN A 154 -0.53 2.45 13.18
C GLN A 154 -0.73 0.92 13.19
N SER A 155 -1.12 0.30 12.08
CA SER A 155 -1.27 -1.15 12.01
C SER A 155 -1.00 -1.71 10.63
N LEU A 156 -0.09 -2.69 10.55
CA LEU A 156 0.13 -3.57 9.41
C LEU A 156 -0.31 -4.98 9.78
N VAL A 157 -1.36 -5.48 9.14
CA VAL A 157 -1.91 -6.82 9.41
C VAL A 157 -1.71 -7.71 8.20
N SER A 158 -1.03 -8.83 8.40
CA SER A 158 -0.81 -9.90 7.40
C SER A 158 -0.07 -9.44 6.15
N MET A 159 1.27 -9.56 6.18
CA MET A 159 2.12 -9.48 4.99
C MET A 159 2.59 -10.88 4.60
N THR A 160 2.24 -11.35 3.39
CA THR A 160 2.54 -12.71 2.93
C THR A 160 3.32 -12.68 1.62
N ASN A 161 4.38 -13.49 1.52
CA ASN A 161 5.24 -13.60 0.34
C ASN A 161 5.81 -12.23 -0.08
N CYS A 162 6.56 -11.61 0.84
CA CYS A 162 7.27 -10.36 0.56
C CYS A 162 8.72 -10.66 0.22
N GLN A 163 9.18 -10.31 -0.98
CA GLN A 163 10.59 -10.55 -1.32
C GLN A 163 11.54 -9.53 -0.66
N SER A 164 11.14 -8.27 -0.52
CA SER A 164 11.98 -7.28 0.12
C SER A 164 11.15 -6.17 0.77
N LEU A 165 11.34 -5.98 2.07
CA LEU A 165 10.87 -4.81 2.81
C LEU A 165 12.09 -4.04 3.33
N VAL A 166 12.36 -2.86 2.78
CA VAL A 166 13.62 -2.13 3.05
C VAL A 166 13.59 -1.40 4.39
N SER A 167 12.49 -0.74 4.69
CA SER A 167 12.39 0.09 5.90
C SER A 167 10.96 0.19 6.39
N THR A 168 10.81 0.02 7.70
CA THR A 168 9.58 0.30 8.44
C THR A 168 9.93 1.14 9.66
N THR A 169 9.39 2.34 9.76
CA THR A 169 9.72 3.31 10.80
C THR A 169 8.45 3.78 11.51
N ASN A 170 8.47 3.82 12.84
CA ASN A 170 7.34 4.22 13.68
C ASN A 170 6.09 3.40 13.37
N CYS A 171 6.20 2.08 13.54
CA CYS A 171 5.07 1.17 13.38
C CYS A 171 4.53 0.77 14.76
N GLN A 172 3.27 1.06 15.02
CA GLN A 172 2.69 0.70 16.32
C GLN A 172 2.42 -0.82 16.41
N SER A 173 1.95 -1.44 15.34
CA SER A 173 1.74 -2.89 15.32
C SER A 173 1.97 -3.49 13.95
N LEU A 174 2.78 -4.54 13.90
CA LEU A 174 2.88 -5.46 12.76
C LEU A 174 2.42 -6.85 13.22
N VAL A 175 1.27 -7.28 12.71
CA VAL A 175 0.64 -8.55 13.07
C VAL A 175 0.78 -9.51 11.90
N SER A 176 1.63 -10.53 12.04
CA SER A 176 1.92 -11.56 11.04
C SER A 176 2.64 -11.08 9.79
N MET A 177 3.90 -11.48 9.67
CA MET A 177 4.68 -11.48 8.44
C MET A 177 5.09 -12.93 8.12
N THR A 178 4.70 -13.42 6.95
CA THR A 178 4.94 -14.82 6.53
C THR A 178 5.67 -14.87 5.20
N ASN A 179 6.71 -15.70 5.11
CA ASN A 179 7.54 -15.88 3.91
C ASN A 179 8.15 -14.54 3.45
N CYS A 180 8.95 -13.93 4.32
CA CYS A 180 9.70 -12.72 4.01
C CYS A 180 11.13 -13.08 3.63
N GLN A 181 11.56 -12.77 2.40
CA GLN A 181 12.92 -13.08 1.98
C GLN A 181 13.93 -12.08 2.57
N SER A 182 13.57 -10.81 2.73
CA SER A 182 14.46 -9.83 3.34
C SER A 182 13.68 -8.69 3.99
N LEU A 183 13.93 -8.47 5.28
CA LEU A 183 13.59 -7.24 5.99
C LEU A 183 14.88 -6.53 6.41
N VAL A 184 15.17 -5.39 5.79
CA VAL A 184 16.46 -4.70 6.01
C VAL A 184 16.44 -3.89 7.29
N SER A 185 15.39 -3.11 7.55
CA SER A 185 15.33 -2.28 8.75
C SER A 185 13.92 -2.13 9.30
N MET A 186 13.81 -2.27 10.62
CA MET A 186 12.62 -1.94 11.39
C MET A 186 13.03 -1.08 12.58
N THR A 187 12.50 0.14 12.67
CA THR A 187 12.88 1.13 13.69
C THR A 187 11.64 1.64 14.41
N ASN A 188 11.70 1.71 15.75
CA ASN A 188 10.59 2.18 16.60
C ASN A 188 9.30 1.37 16.34
N CYS A 189 9.39 0.06 16.55
CA CYS A 189 8.24 -0.84 16.43
C CYS A 189 7.68 -1.15 17.82
N GLN A 190 6.45 -0.75 18.12
CA GLN A 190 5.88 -1.03 19.44
C GLN A 190 5.54 -2.52 19.61
N SER A 191 5.02 -3.19 18.57
CA SER A 191 4.74 -4.62 18.65
C SER A 191 4.88 -5.33 17.31
N LEU A 192 5.69 -6.38 17.28
CA LEU A 192 5.71 -7.38 16.22
C LEU A 192 5.22 -8.71 16.81
N VAL A 193 4.02 -9.14 16.40
CA VAL A 193 3.37 -10.32 17.01
C VAL A 193 3.92 -11.63 16.46
N SER A 194 4.14 -11.70 15.15
CA SER A 194 4.59 -12.93 14.52
C SER A 194 5.34 -12.67 13.24
N MET A 195 6.49 -13.35 13.10
CA MET A 195 7.27 -13.43 11.89
C MET A 195 7.61 -14.89 11.63
N THR A 196 7.18 -15.44 10.49
CA THR A 196 7.36 -16.86 10.14
C THR A 196 8.06 -16.99 8.79
N ASN A 197 9.06 -17.86 8.70
CA ASN A 197 9.84 -18.10 7.48
C ASN A 197 10.48 -16.80 6.96
N CYS A 198 11.37 -16.22 7.77
CA CYS A 198 12.14 -15.03 7.40
C CYS A 198 13.56 -15.46 6.99
N GLN A 199 13.96 -15.20 5.75
CA GLN A 199 15.31 -15.57 5.32
C GLN A 199 16.37 -14.60 5.87
N SER A 200 16.05 -13.32 5.99
CA SER A 200 17.01 -12.35 6.54
C SER A 200 16.30 -11.17 7.18
N LEU A 201 16.61 -10.92 8.46
CA LEU A 201 16.31 -9.67 9.16
C LEU A 201 17.64 -8.99 9.50
N VAL A 202 17.95 -7.87 8.84
CA VAL A 202 19.26 -7.21 9.00
C VAL A 202 19.29 -6.35 10.27
N SER A 203 18.28 -5.52 10.50
CA SER A 203 18.27 -4.66 11.68
C SER A 203 16.87 -4.46 12.26
N MET A 204 16.78 -4.58 13.58
CA MET A 204 15.63 -4.18 14.38
C MET A 204 16.09 -3.29 15.53
N THR A 205 15.62 -2.05 15.58
CA THR A 205 16.03 -1.05 16.57
C THR A 205 14.82 -0.48 17.30
N ASN A 206 14.89 -0.39 18.63
CA ASN A 206 13.82 0.13 19.49
C ASN A 206 12.50 -0.63 19.27
N CYS A 207 12.53 -1.94 19.52
CA CYS A 207 11.33 -2.78 19.47
C CYS A 207 10.80 -3.03 20.89
N GLN A 208 9.59 -2.56 21.20
CA GLN A 208 9.05 -2.77 22.55
C GLN A 208 8.63 -4.22 22.78
N SER A 209 8.08 -4.91 21.79
CA SER A 209 7.72 -6.32 21.94
C SER A 209 7.82 -7.08 20.63
N LEU A 210 8.61 -8.16 20.64
CA LEU A 210 8.60 -9.21 19.62
C LEU A 210 8.04 -10.49 20.26
N VAL A 211 6.83 -10.88 19.88
CA VAL A 211 6.14 -12.01 20.52
C VAL A 211 6.62 -13.35 19.95
N SER A 212 6.70 -13.47 18.64
CA SER A 212 7.16 -14.72 18.02
C SER A 212 7.95 -14.50 16.74
N MET A 213 9.04 -15.24 16.61
CA MET A 213 9.81 -15.37 15.38
C MET A 213 10.13 -16.85 15.16
N THR A 214 9.64 -17.42 14.05
CA THR A 214 9.80 -18.85 13.74
C THR A 214 10.45 -19.04 12.38
N ASN A 215 11.41 -19.96 12.28
CA ASN A 215 12.16 -20.25 11.05
C ASN A 215 12.84 -18.99 10.48
N CYS A 216 13.72 -18.39 11.26
CA CYS A 216 14.53 -17.26 10.83
C CYS A 216 15.92 -17.77 10.41
N GLN A 217 16.29 -17.62 9.15
CA GLN A 217 17.60 -18.09 8.70
C GLN A 217 18.73 -17.20 9.27
N SER A 218 18.53 -15.89 9.30
CA SER A 218 19.54 -14.93 9.77
C SER A 218 18.92 -13.68 10.37
N LEU A 219 19.29 -13.38 11.61
CA LEU A 219 19.07 -12.10 12.28
C LEU A 219 20.43 -11.44 12.56
N VAL A 220 20.74 -10.34 11.86
CA VAL A 220 22.07 -9.71 11.98
C VAL A 220 22.15 -8.82 13.23
N SER A 221 21.16 -7.97 13.46
CA SER A 221 21.18 -7.08 14.63
C SER A 221 19.81 -6.82 15.23
N MET A 222 19.75 -6.88 16.56
CA MET A 222 18.61 -6.43 17.35
C MET A 222 19.12 -5.54 18.48
N THR A 223 18.68 -4.29 18.52
CA THR A 223 19.13 -3.28 19.49
C THR A 223 17.94 -2.66 20.21
N ASN A 224 18.03 -2.53 21.54
CA ASN A 224 16.99 -1.95 22.40
C ASN A 224 15.64 -2.68 22.22
N CYS A 225 15.64 -3.99 22.46
CA CYS A 225 14.41 -4.78 22.52
C CYS A 225 13.93 -4.89 23.97
N GLN A 226 12.74 -4.39 24.28
CA GLN A 226 12.24 -4.49 25.65
C GLN A 226 11.82 -5.93 26.00
N SER A 227 11.14 -6.64 25.09
CA SER A 227 10.70 -8.01 25.33
C SER A 227 10.72 -8.84 24.04
N LEU A 228 11.42 -9.98 24.11
CA LEU A 228 11.38 -11.06 23.14
C LEU A 228 10.78 -12.30 23.80
N VAL A 229 9.58 -12.71 23.40
CA VAL A 229 8.86 -13.83 24.04
C VAL A 229 9.31 -15.18 23.48
N SER A 230 9.34 -15.33 22.15
CA SER A 230 9.76 -16.58 21.54
C SER A 230 10.53 -16.38 20.24
N MET A 231 11.64 -17.11 20.12
CA MET A 231 12.38 -17.27 18.89
C MET A 231 12.66 -18.76 18.69
N THR A 232 12.20 -19.33 17.59
CA THR A 232 12.30 -20.78 17.32
C THR A 232 12.92 -21.01 15.94
N ASN A 233 13.90 -21.91 15.85
CA ASN A 233 14.63 -22.26 14.62
C ASN A 233 15.29 -21.01 14.00
N CYS A 234 16.11 -20.30 14.79
CA CYS A 234 16.92 -19.19 14.32
C CYS A 234 18.34 -19.65 14.01
N GLN A 235 18.66 -19.88 12.74
CA GLN A 235 19.93 -20.50 12.35
C GLN A 235 21.14 -19.60 12.65
N SER A 236 21.00 -18.28 12.55
CA SER A 236 22.08 -17.33 12.86
C SER A 236 21.54 -16.07 13.53
N LEU A 237 22.11 -15.75 14.69
CA LEU A 237 21.94 -14.47 15.38
C LEU A 237 23.33 -13.86 15.59
N VAL A 238 23.63 -12.74 14.92
CA VAL A 238 24.99 -12.13 14.98
C VAL A 238 25.13 -11.22 16.21
N SER A 239 24.15 -10.36 16.48
CA SER A 239 24.20 -9.45 17.62
C SER A 239 22.82 -9.16 18.20
N MET A 240 22.75 -9.15 19.54
CA MET A 240 21.60 -8.70 20.30
C MET A 240 22.09 -7.85 21.48
N THR A 241 21.70 -6.57 21.50
CA THR A 241 22.19 -5.59 22.48
C THR A 241 21.01 -4.91 23.17
N ASN A 242 21.10 -4.73 24.49
CA ASN A 242 20.04 -4.11 25.31
C ASN A 242 18.68 -4.81 25.16
N CYS A 243 18.67 -6.15 25.19
CA CYS A 243 17.44 -6.92 25.30
C CYS A 243 17.07 -7.07 26.79
N GLN A 244 15.98 -6.46 27.25
CA GLN A 244 15.65 -6.46 28.68
C GLN A 244 15.01 -7.77 29.17
N SER A 245 14.20 -8.40 28.32
CA SER A 245 13.54 -9.67 28.64
C SER A 245 13.57 -10.62 27.44
N LEU A 246 14.09 -11.83 27.66
CA LEU A 246 14.06 -12.94 26.71
C LEU A 246 13.41 -14.14 27.43
N VAL A 247 12.24 -14.58 26.96
CA VAL A 247 11.51 -15.68 27.61
C VAL A 247 11.94 -17.04 27.07
N SER A 248 11.99 -17.21 25.75
CA SER A 248 12.40 -18.48 25.14
C SER A 248 13.15 -18.27 23.82
N MET A 249 14.24 -19.01 23.65
CA MET A 249 14.96 -19.13 22.39
C MET A 249 15.31 -20.62 22.20
N THR A 250 14.77 -21.21 21.14
CA THR A 250 14.97 -22.61 20.79
C THR A 250 15.44 -22.71 19.34
N ASN A 251 16.36 -23.62 19.07
CA ASN A 251 16.77 -23.95 17.70
C ASN A 251 16.38 -25.36 17.33
#